data_AF-A0A7C1DRC0-F1
#
_entry.id   AF-A0A7C1DRC0-F1
#
_cell.length_a   1.000
_cell.length_b   1.000
_cell.length_c   1.000
_cell.angle_alpha   90.00
_cell.angle_beta   90.00
_cell.angle_gamma   90.00
#
_symmetry.space_group_name_H-M   'P 1'
#
loop_
_entity.id
_entity.type
_entity.pdbx_description
1 polymer ?
#
loop_
_entity_poly.entity_id
_entity_poly.type
_entity_poly.pdbx_seq_one_letter_code
_entity_poly.pdbx_strand_id
1 'polypeptide(L)' 'AWERGLILITFGKNGNVLRIAPPLNITEELFQEALEIMSTALEDAATGRVSDDILPHLKGW' A
#
# COMPACT_ATOMS: atom_id res chain seq x y z
N ALA A 1 -3.51 2.28 -2.96
CA ALA A 1 -2.08 2.69 -2.93
C ALA A 1 -1.48 2.73 -4.35
N TRP A 2 -1.54 1.64 -5.13
CA TRP A 2 -0.93 1.61 -6.48
C TRP A 2 -1.53 2.62 -7.45
N GLU A 3 -2.85 2.84 -7.41
CA GLU A 3 -3.55 3.85 -8.23
C GLU A 3 -3.07 5.29 -7.94
N ARG A 4 -2.47 5.49 -6.76
CA ARG A 4 -1.90 6.75 -6.31
C ARG A 4 -0.38 6.83 -6.50
N GLY A 5 0.24 5.82 -7.13
CA GLY A 5 1.68 5.79 -7.43
C GLY A 5 2.56 5.06 -6.41
N LEU A 6 2.00 4.46 -5.35
CA LEU A 6 2.77 3.71 -4.35
C LEU A 6 2.63 2.20 -4.52
N ILE A 7 3.74 1.52 -4.78
CA ILE A 7 3.81 0.06 -4.88
C ILE A 7 4.32 -0.54 -3.58
N LEU A 8 3.52 -1.44 -2.99
CA LEU A 8 3.84 -2.21 -1.80
C LEU A 8 3.45 -3.67 -2.04
N ILE A 9 3.99 -4.56 -1.21
CA ILE A 9 3.65 -5.99 -1.23
C ILE A 9 3.29 -6.45 0.17
N THR A 10 2.41 -7.45 0.25
CA THR A 10 2.05 -8.11 1.51
C THR A 10 2.96 -9.32 1.76
N PHE A 11 3.21 -9.60 3.04
CA PHE A 11 3.97 -10.73 3.54
C PHE A 11 3.27 -11.37 4.74
N GLY A 12 3.86 -12.46 5.23
CA GLY A 12 3.39 -13.21 6.39
C GLY A 12 2.38 -14.29 6.00
N LYS A 13 2.27 -15.33 6.83
CA LYS A 13 1.43 -16.51 6.53
C LYS A 13 -0.04 -16.17 6.25
N ASN A 14 -0.52 -15.05 6.79
CA ASN A 14 -1.91 -14.61 6.67
C ASN A 14 -2.06 -13.43 5.69
N GLY A 15 -1.01 -13.03 4.96
CA GLY A 15 -1.05 -11.91 4.02
C GLY A 15 -1.37 -10.54 4.65
N ASN A 16 -1.24 -10.41 5.97
CA ASN A 16 -1.71 -9.26 6.76
C ASN A 16 -0.58 -8.29 7.15
N VAL A 17 0.62 -8.45 6.60
CA VAL A 17 1.77 -7.58 6.89
C VAL A 17 2.14 -6.81 5.64
N LEU A 18 2.05 -5.48 5.66
CA LEU A 18 2.59 -4.62 4.61
C LEU A 18 4.11 -4.53 4.75
N ARG A 19 4.85 -4.87 3.69
CA ARG A 19 6.31 -4.75 3.66
C ARG A 19 6.72 -3.40 3.08
N ILE A 20 7.43 -2.62 3.89
CA ILE A 20 8.07 -1.36 3.48
C ILE A 20 9.57 -1.63 3.41
N ALA A 21 10.11 -1.66 2.20
CA ALA A 21 11.54 -1.89 1.94
C ALA A 21 11.98 -1.08 0.70
N PRO A 22 12.01 0.26 0.80
CA PRO A 22 12.48 1.11 -0.30
C PRO A 22 13.98 0.90 -0.57
N PRO A 23 14.51 1.42 -1.68
CA PRO A 23 15.95 1.54 -1.89
C PRO A 23 16.64 2.25 -0.72
N LEU A 24 17.86 1.83 -0.37
CA LEU A 24 18.61 2.40 0.77
C LEU A 24 18.95 3.89 0.60
N ASN A 25 18.89 4.40 -0.63
CA ASN A 25 19.18 5.79 -1.01
C ASN A 25 17.91 6.60 -1.29
N ILE A 26 16.74 6.18 -0.81
CA ILE A 26 15.51 6.96 -0.90
C ILE A 26 15.70 8.33 -0.21
N THR A 27 15.18 9.39 -0.83
CA THR A 27 15.18 10.74 -0.27
C THR A 27 14.09 10.87 0.79
N GLU A 28 14.29 11.75 1.77
CA GLU A 28 13.29 12.03 2.82
C GLU A 28 11.97 12.51 2.21
N GLU A 29 12.03 13.34 1.17
CA GLU A 29 10.85 13.91 0.51
C GLU A 29 9.98 12.80 -0.12
N LEU A 30 10.61 11.90 -0.87
CA LEU A 30 9.91 10.76 -1.49
C LEU A 30 9.39 9.77 -0.43
N PHE A 31 10.11 9.58 0.67
CA PHE A 31 9.65 8.75 1.77
C PHE A 31 8.40 9.35 2.42
N GLN A 32 8.39 10.66 2.66
CA GLN A 32 7.25 11.38 3.21
C GLN A 32 6.02 11.34 2.28
N GLU A 33 6.22 11.54 0.96
CA GLU A 33 5.17 11.38 -0.04
C GLU A 33 4.56 9.97 -0.01
N ALA A 34 5.39 8.93 0.09
CA ALA A 34 4.91 7.56 0.19
C ALA A 34 4.08 7.31 1.46
N LEU A 35 4.46 7.90 2.60
CA LEU A 35 3.68 7.81 3.83
C LEU A 35 2.31 8.49 3.72
N GLU A 36 2.25 9.64 3.04
CA GLU A 36 1.00 10.36 2.78
C GLU A 36 0.07 9.54 1.88
N ILE A 37 0.59 9.02 0.76
CA ILE A 37 -0.17 8.14 -0.14
C ILE A 37 -0.69 6.92 0.62
N MET A 38 0.14 6.31 1.47
CA MET A 38 -0.25 5.15 2.28
C MET A 38 -1.36 5.49 3.27
N SER A 39 -1.24 6.62 3.98
CA SER A 39 -2.26 7.08 4.93
C SER A 39 -3.62 7.29 4.25
N THR A 40 -3.65 8.00 3.12
CA THR A 40 -4.88 8.21 2.36
C THR A 40 -5.46 6.89 1.83
N ALA A 41 -4.62 5.98 1.34
CA ALA A 41 -5.09 4.69 0.84
C ALA A 41 -5.72 3.82 1.94
N LEU A 42 -5.19 3.86 3.16
CA LEU A 42 -5.75 3.16 4.31
C LEU A 42 -7.09 3.77 4.72
N GLU A 43 -7.21 5.10 4.72
CA GLU A 43 -8.46 5.79 5.01
C GLU A 43 -9.55 5.49 3.97
N ASP A 44 -9.20 5.52 2.68
CA ASP A 44 -10.13 5.19 1.60
C ASP A 44 -10.66 3.75 1.75
N ALA A 45 -9.79 2.79 2.09
CA ALA A 45 -10.20 1.41 2.35
C ALA A 45 -11.10 1.31 3.60
N ALA A 46 -10.73 1.97 4.69
CA ALA A 46 -11.48 1.94 5.96
C ALA A 46 -12.86 2.60 5.86
N THR A 47 -13.00 3.60 4.98
CA THR A 47 -14.25 4.34 4.75
C THR A 47 -15.11 3.76 3.61
N GLY A 48 -14.71 2.62 3.04
CA GLY A 48 -15.47 1.93 1.99
C GLY A 48 -15.43 2.61 0.62
N ARG A 49 -14.42 3.45 0.36
CA ARG A 49 -14.19 4.09 -0.95
C ARG A 49 -13.49 3.17 -1.94
N VAL A 50 -13.05 2.00 -1.50
CA VAL A 50 -12.47 0.95 -2.34
C VAL A 50 -13.51 -0.16 -2.50
N SER A 51 -13.86 -0.50 -3.74
CA SER A 51 -14.82 -1.59 -4.02
C SER A 51 -14.21 -2.96 -3.72
N ASP A 52 -14.98 -3.85 -3.12
CA ASP A 52 -14.61 -5.25 -2.89
C ASP A 52 -14.48 -6.07 -4.19
N ASP A 53 -14.96 -5.55 -5.33
CA ASP A 53 -14.81 -6.18 -6.65
C ASP A 53 -13.34 -6.40 -7.04
N ILE A 54 -12.42 -5.67 -6.41
CA ILE A 54 -10.98 -5.82 -6.66
C ILE A 54 -10.37 -7.06 -5.97
N LEU A 55 -11.00 -7.57 -4.90
CA LEU A 55 -10.45 -8.66 -4.08
C LEU A 55 -10.09 -9.93 -4.86
N PRO A 56 -10.89 -10.40 -5.85
CA PRO A 56 -10.54 -11.59 -6.65
C PRO A 56 -9.27 -11.40 -7.51
N HIS A 57 -8.91 -10.15 -7.79
CA HIS A 57 -7.74 -9.79 -8.58
C HIS A 57 -6.48 -9.60 -7.73
N LEU A 58 -6.64 -9.39 -6.41
CA LEU A 58 -5.54 -9.29 -5.46
C LEU A 58 -5.00 -10.68 -5.15
N LYS A 59 -4.00 -11.11 -5.92
CA LYS A 59 -3.18 -12.27 -5.56
C LYS A 59 -2.06 -11.80 -4.64
N GLY A 60 -2.14 -12.19 -3.37
CA GLY A 60 -1.02 -12.09 -2.44
C GLY A 60 0.18 -12.93 -2.90
N TRP A 61 1.29 -12.79 -2.19
CA TRP A 61 2.40 -13.74 -2.28
C TRP A 61 2.03 -15.11 -1.71
#